data_AF-A0A6B2UCU4-F1
#
_entry.id   AF-A0A6B2UCU4-F1
#
_cell.length_a   1.000
_cell.length_b   1.000
_cell.length_c   1.000
_cell.angle_alpha   90.00
_cell.angle_beta   90.00
_cell.angle_gamma   90.00
#
_symmetry.space_group_name_H-M   'P 1'
#
loop_
_entity.id
_entity.type
_entity.pdbx_description
1 polymer ?
#
loop_
_entity_poly.entity_id
_entity_poly.type
_entity_poly.pdbx_seq_one_letter_code
_entity_poly.pdbx_strand_id
1 'polypeptide(L)'
;MNQTVFDTELPDALTRSQFRLAALAEMLPEAESLVEHPDPAHASRLALRTAEAVDVLAVGLLKIHRSSHSNEGERAALLTQAIAPISEALSALSATSRVFVCLSNPDTHASTTDSQARETLRKTRLALHRAVDALERTAYRVENGGARVQVALLRSALNAGYNPAPSSPPAPSSPPHRRGGHR
;
A
#
# COMPACT_ATOMS: atom_id res chain seq x y z
N MET A 1 7.79 35.92 -4.28
CA MET A 1 8.55 35.31 -3.17
C MET A 1 7.92 33.98 -2.70
N ASN A 2 7.56 33.05 -3.60
CA ASN A 2 6.81 31.83 -3.24
C ASN A 2 7.58 30.50 -3.48
N GLN A 3 8.82 30.54 -3.98
CA GLN A 3 9.57 29.33 -4.31
C GLN A 3 10.13 28.61 -3.07
N THR A 4 10.59 29.36 -2.06
CA THR A 4 11.24 28.78 -0.86
C THR A 4 10.28 28.05 0.07
N VAL A 5 9.00 28.44 0.14
CA VAL A 5 7.99 27.75 0.97
C VAL A 5 7.62 26.38 0.37
N PHE A 6 7.56 26.29 -0.95
CA PHE A 6 7.30 25.03 -1.66
C PHE A 6 8.46 24.04 -1.57
N ASP A 7 9.70 24.52 -1.52
CA ASP A 7 10.89 23.68 -1.37
C ASP A 7 10.90 22.91 -0.04
N THR A 8 10.26 23.43 1.00
CA THR A 8 10.21 22.79 2.33
C THR A 8 8.90 22.05 2.63
N GLU A 9 7.74 22.59 2.23
CA GLU A 9 6.45 21.98 2.59
C GLU A 9 6.19 20.64 1.88
N LEU A 10 6.79 20.46 0.72
CA LEU A 10 6.51 19.35 -0.18
C LEU A 10 7.26 18.07 0.20
N PRO A 11 8.58 18.10 0.47
CA PRO A 11 9.28 17.03 1.16
C PRO A 11 8.59 16.59 2.45
N ASP A 12 8.11 17.53 3.25
CA ASP A 12 7.45 17.25 4.52
C ASP A 12 6.07 16.59 4.35
N ALA A 13 5.29 17.02 3.37
CA ALA A 13 4.00 16.41 3.08
C ALA A 13 4.14 14.98 2.53
N LEU A 14 5.14 14.74 1.68
CA LEU A 14 5.51 13.39 1.20
C LEU A 14 5.97 12.50 2.35
N THR A 15 6.87 13.00 3.20
CA THR A 15 7.40 12.27 4.34
C THR A 15 6.28 11.90 5.32
N ARG A 16 5.37 12.84 5.63
CA ARG A 16 4.17 12.56 6.45
C ARG A 16 3.23 11.54 5.81
N SER A 17 3.07 11.57 4.49
CA SER A 17 2.26 10.59 3.76
C SER A 17 2.88 9.20 3.82
N GLN A 18 4.21 9.11 3.71
CA GLN A 18 4.97 7.86 3.84
C GLN A 18 4.84 7.25 5.24
N PHE A 19 5.02 8.04 6.30
CA PHE A 19 4.86 7.56 7.68
C PHE A 19 3.47 6.97 7.95
N ARG A 20 2.45 7.62 7.43
CA ARG A 20 1.06 7.19 7.63
C ARG A 20 0.72 5.96 6.80
N LEU A 21 1.25 5.86 5.57
CA LEU A 21 1.16 4.62 4.79
C LEU A 21 1.90 3.46 5.47
N ALA A 22 3.02 3.71 6.14
CA ALA A 22 3.75 2.69 6.91
C ALA A 22 2.92 2.19 8.09
N ALA A 23 2.37 3.10 8.89
CA ALA A 23 1.46 2.73 9.98
C ALA A 23 0.22 1.95 9.48
N LEU A 24 -0.29 2.28 8.29
CA LEU A 24 -1.40 1.55 7.65
C LEU A 24 -0.98 0.16 7.16
N ALA A 25 0.22 0.03 6.59
CA ALA A 25 0.77 -1.24 6.11
C ALA A 25 1.07 -2.22 7.26
N GLU A 26 1.51 -1.71 8.41
CA GLU A 26 1.74 -2.51 9.62
C GLU A 26 0.47 -3.17 10.17
N MET A 27 -0.71 -2.65 9.81
CA MET A 27 -2.00 -3.25 10.21
C MET A 27 -2.43 -4.42 9.31
N LEU A 28 -1.75 -4.68 8.18
CA LEU A 28 -2.13 -5.78 7.28
C LEU A 28 -1.98 -7.19 7.89
N PRO A 29 -0.90 -7.53 8.61
CA PRO A 29 -0.80 -8.85 9.25
C PRO A 29 -1.90 -9.06 10.31
N GLU A 30 -2.22 -8.01 11.07
CA GLU A 30 -3.32 -8.01 12.05
C GLU A 30 -4.67 -8.22 11.35
N ALA A 31 -4.87 -7.58 10.19
CA ALA A 31 -6.03 -7.77 9.34
C ALA A 31 -6.17 -9.18 8.76
N GLU A 32 -5.06 -9.79 8.33
CA GLU A 32 -5.03 -11.16 7.82
C GLU A 32 -5.39 -12.16 8.92
N SER A 33 -4.78 -12.01 10.10
CA SER A 33 -5.10 -12.83 11.26
C SER A 33 -6.58 -12.72 11.64
N LEU A 34 -7.18 -11.53 11.51
CA LEU A 34 -8.59 -11.30 11.84
C LEU A 34 -9.54 -11.96 10.82
N VAL A 35 -9.15 -12.08 9.56
CA VAL A 35 -9.93 -12.83 8.56
C VAL A 35 -9.85 -14.33 8.80
N GLU A 36 -8.72 -14.84 9.29
CA GLU A 36 -8.57 -16.26 9.65
C GLU A 36 -9.28 -16.60 10.98
N HIS A 37 -9.26 -15.67 11.93
CA HIS A 37 -9.84 -15.82 13.26
C HIS A 37 -10.68 -14.59 13.62
N PRO A 38 -11.97 -14.57 13.24
CA PRO A 38 -12.83 -13.41 13.46
C PRO A 38 -13.02 -13.10 14.94
N ASP A 39 -12.58 -11.91 15.36
CA ASP A 39 -12.87 -11.31 16.66
C ASP A 39 -13.60 -9.97 16.43
N PRO A 40 -14.90 -9.87 16.75
CA PRO A 40 -15.67 -8.65 16.52
C PRO A 40 -15.12 -7.41 17.21
N ALA A 41 -14.64 -7.54 18.46
CA ALA A 41 -14.12 -6.40 19.23
C ALA A 41 -12.77 -5.93 18.68
N HIS A 42 -11.98 -6.86 18.15
CA HIS A 42 -10.75 -6.54 17.44
C HIS A 42 -11.04 -5.90 16.07
N ALA A 43 -12.00 -6.43 15.33
CA ALA A 43 -12.44 -5.89 14.04
C ALA A 43 -12.93 -4.44 14.14
N SER A 44 -13.74 -4.09 15.14
CA SER A 44 -14.19 -2.71 15.34
C SER A 44 -13.03 -1.75 15.62
N ARG A 45 -12.05 -2.16 16.43
CA ARG A 45 -10.86 -1.34 16.73
C ARG A 45 -10.01 -1.12 15.47
N LEU A 46 -9.80 -2.18 14.68
CA LEU A 46 -9.02 -2.11 13.46
C LEU A 46 -9.73 -1.27 12.38
N ALA A 47 -11.06 -1.36 12.28
CA ALA A 47 -11.87 -0.50 11.42
C ALA A 47 -11.69 0.98 11.77
N LEU A 48 -11.82 1.34 13.05
CA LEU A 48 -11.67 2.73 13.50
C LEU A 48 -10.27 3.28 13.19
N ARG A 49 -9.21 2.53 13.55
CA ARG A 49 -7.82 2.93 13.29
C ARG A 49 -7.55 3.11 11.80
N THR A 50 -8.08 2.22 10.96
CA THR A 50 -7.92 2.30 9.51
C THR A 50 -8.67 3.51 8.94
N ALA A 51 -9.90 3.76 9.37
CA ALA A 51 -10.69 4.90 8.93
C ALA A 51 -10.03 6.24 9.28
N GLU A 52 -9.60 6.41 10.54
CA GLU A 52 -8.91 7.62 11.01
C GLU A 52 -7.63 7.88 10.19
N ALA A 53 -6.83 6.84 9.97
CA ALA A 53 -5.58 6.97 9.22
C ALA A 53 -5.82 7.29 7.73
N VAL A 54 -6.86 6.71 7.11
CA VAL A 54 -7.27 6.99 5.72
C VAL A 54 -7.74 8.45 5.57
N ASP A 55 -8.64 8.92 6.44
CA ASP A 55 -9.19 10.29 6.38
C ASP A 55 -8.08 11.33 6.49
N VAL A 56 -7.17 11.11 7.45
CA VAL A 56 -6.09 12.03 7.74
C VAL A 56 -5.04 12.04 6.61
N LEU A 57 -4.83 10.91 5.91
CA LEU A 57 -4.00 10.86 4.69
C LEU A 57 -4.69 11.52 3.49
N ALA A 58 -5.99 11.29 3.29
CA ALA A 58 -6.77 11.86 2.19
C ALA A 58 -6.76 13.40 2.22
N VAL A 59 -6.92 13.99 3.41
CA VAL A 59 -6.79 15.44 3.63
C VAL A 59 -5.38 15.93 3.26
N GLY A 60 -4.34 15.15 3.60
CA GLY A 60 -2.95 15.46 3.23
C GLY A 60 -2.74 15.46 1.72
N LEU A 61 -3.26 14.46 1.00
CA LEU A 61 -3.15 14.36 -0.45
C LEU A 61 -3.91 15.48 -1.17
N LEU A 62 -5.09 15.86 -0.68
CA LEU A 62 -5.84 17.00 -1.25
C LEU A 62 -5.06 18.30 -1.15
N LYS A 63 -4.33 18.52 -0.05
CA LYS A 63 -3.44 19.68 0.10
C LYS A 63 -2.31 19.63 -0.93
N ILE A 64 -1.63 18.50 -1.07
CA ILE A 64 -0.55 18.32 -2.06
C ILE A 64 -1.08 18.53 -3.48
N HIS A 65 -2.23 17.95 -3.81
CA HIS A 65 -2.84 18.05 -5.14
C HIS A 65 -3.22 19.50 -5.51
N ARG A 66 -3.82 20.23 -4.56
CA ARG A 66 -4.17 21.65 -4.73
C ARG A 66 -2.92 22.51 -4.95
N SER A 67 -1.86 22.26 -4.17
CA SER A 67 -0.56 22.94 -4.31
C SER A 67 0.17 22.59 -5.61
N SER A 68 -0.11 21.41 -6.19
CA SER A 68 0.48 20.99 -7.47
C SER A 68 -0.14 21.71 -8.67
N HIS A 69 -1.42 22.09 -8.61
CA HIS A 69 -2.10 22.78 -9.73
C HIS A 69 -1.70 24.25 -9.87
N SER A 70 -1.12 24.84 -8.83
CA SER A 70 -0.65 26.23 -8.87
C SER A 70 0.77 26.38 -9.46
N ASN A 71 1.46 25.30 -9.84
CA ASN A 71 2.85 25.33 -10.30
C ASN A 71 3.07 24.45 -11.55
N GLU A 72 3.46 25.05 -12.68
CA GLU A 72 3.73 24.38 -13.96
C GLU A 72 5.13 23.71 -14.04
N GLY A 73 5.59 23.04 -12.97
CA GLY A 73 6.94 22.48 -12.89
C GLY A 73 7.03 20.95 -12.99
N GLU A 74 8.20 20.43 -13.37
CA GLU A 74 8.52 18.99 -13.40
C GLU A 74 8.23 18.30 -12.05
N ARG A 75 8.45 19.00 -10.93
CA ARG A 75 8.10 18.51 -9.58
C ARG A 75 6.59 18.30 -9.38
N ALA A 76 5.74 19.16 -9.94
CA ALA A 76 4.28 19.01 -9.91
C ALA A 76 3.82 17.77 -10.71
N ALA A 77 4.47 17.51 -11.85
CA ALA A 77 4.22 16.31 -12.65
C ALA A 77 4.62 15.02 -11.89
N LEU A 78 5.78 15.02 -11.22
CA LEU A 78 6.24 13.89 -10.40
C LEU A 78 5.30 13.58 -9.21
N LEU A 79 4.73 14.61 -8.60
CA LEU A 79 3.75 14.46 -7.53
C LEU A 79 2.44 13.89 -8.05
N THR A 80 1.96 14.42 -9.17
CA THR A 80 0.72 13.93 -9.79
C THR A 80 0.84 12.44 -10.15
N GLN A 81 2.02 12.02 -10.62
CA GLN A 81 2.31 10.61 -10.89
C GLN A 81 2.31 9.73 -9.62
N ALA A 82 2.69 10.28 -8.47
CA ALA A 82 2.67 9.57 -7.18
C ALA A 82 1.30 9.56 -6.50
N ILE A 83 0.48 10.60 -6.71
CA ILE A 83 -0.85 10.73 -6.09
C ILE A 83 -1.79 9.60 -6.50
N ALA A 84 -1.78 9.19 -7.77
CA ALA A 84 -2.69 8.16 -8.25
C ALA A 84 -2.48 6.79 -7.55
N PRO A 85 -1.26 6.21 -7.51
CA PRO A 85 -0.99 4.99 -6.75
C PRO A 85 -1.32 5.11 -5.25
N ILE A 86 -1.05 6.27 -4.63
CA ILE A 86 -1.38 6.48 -3.21
C ILE A 86 -2.90 6.51 -2.99
N SER A 87 -3.64 7.14 -3.91
CA SER A 87 -5.11 7.22 -3.85
C SER A 87 -5.75 5.84 -4.07
N GLU A 88 -5.15 5.00 -4.92
CA GLU A 88 -5.54 3.60 -5.10
C GLU A 88 -5.33 2.81 -3.80
N ALA A 89 -4.18 2.97 -3.14
CA ALA A 89 -3.90 2.34 -1.85
C ALA A 89 -4.88 2.79 -0.76
N LEU A 90 -5.23 4.08 -0.70
CA LEU A 90 -6.25 4.59 0.22
C LEU A 90 -7.63 4.01 -0.05
N SER A 91 -8.02 3.90 -1.32
CA SER A 91 -9.30 3.32 -1.70
C SER A 91 -9.39 1.85 -1.29
N ALA A 92 -8.29 1.10 -1.45
CA ALA A 92 -8.20 -0.29 -1.04
C ALA A 92 -8.21 -0.46 0.49
N LEU A 93 -7.53 0.41 1.23
CA LEU A 93 -7.60 0.46 2.70
C LEU A 93 -9.00 0.79 3.21
N SER A 94 -9.70 1.73 2.57
CA SER A 94 -11.10 2.04 2.89
C SER A 94 -12.01 0.82 2.65
N ALA A 95 -11.81 0.10 1.55
CA ALA A 95 -12.53 -1.16 1.29
C ALA A 95 -12.23 -2.22 2.37
N THR A 96 -10.98 -2.30 2.82
CA THR A 96 -10.56 -3.20 3.90
C THR A 96 -11.21 -2.83 5.23
N SER A 97 -11.30 -1.54 5.56
CA SER A 97 -12.04 -1.07 6.73
C SER A 97 -13.51 -1.50 6.71
N ARG A 98 -14.15 -1.51 5.53
CA ARG A 98 -15.54 -2.00 5.40
C ARG A 98 -15.64 -3.50 5.66
N VAL A 99 -14.66 -4.28 5.21
CA VAL A 99 -14.57 -5.71 5.55
C VAL A 99 -14.50 -5.88 7.07
N PHE A 100 -13.68 -5.11 7.79
CA PHE A 100 -13.66 -5.20 9.26
C PHE A 100 -14.99 -4.81 9.91
N VAL A 101 -15.70 -3.80 9.39
CA VAL A 101 -17.03 -3.46 9.88
C VAL A 101 -17.99 -4.64 9.71
N CYS A 102 -17.97 -5.32 8.55
CA CYS A 102 -18.74 -6.53 8.32
C CYS A 102 -18.33 -7.66 9.28
N LEU A 103 -17.04 -7.82 9.54
CA LEU A 103 -16.51 -8.82 10.48
C LEU A 103 -16.77 -8.46 11.95
N SER A 104 -17.12 -7.21 12.25
CA SER A 104 -17.50 -6.79 13.61
C SER A 104 -18.98 -7.04 13.93
N ASN A 105 -19.79 -7.38 12.94
CA ASN A 105 -21.22 -7.56 13.07
C ASN A 105 -21.61 -9.02 12.74
N PRO A 106 -21.98 -9.85 13.73
CA PRO A 106 -22.31 -11.27 13.55
C PRO A 106 -23.41 -11.52 12.51
N ASP A 107 -24.37 -10.60 12.38
CA ASP A 107 -25.49 -10.74 11.43
C ASP A 107 -25.09 -10.44 9.97
N THR A 108 -24.03 -9.64 9.74
CA THR A 108 -23.54 -9.31 8.39
C THR A 108 -22.48 -10.27 7.87
N HIS A 109 -21.82 -11.03 8.76
CA HIS A 109 -20.84 -12.06 8.39
C HIS A 109 -21.37 -13.04 7.34
N ALA A 110 -22.66 -13.38 7.39
CA ALA A 110 -23.28 -14.29 6.43
C ALA A 110 -23.22 -13.79 4.96
N SER A 111 -23.07 -12.48 4.75
CA SER A 111 -23.04 -11.85 3.41
C SER A 111 -21.63 -11.55 2.89
N THR A 112 -20.63 -11.47 3.77
CA THR A 112 -19.23 -11.24 3.39
C THR A 112 -18.49 -12.56 3.47
N THR A 113 -18.30 -13.23 2.33
CA THR A 113 -17.60 -14.51 2.32
C THR A 113 -16.11 -14.32 2.67
N ASP A 114 -15.51 -15.26 3.40
CA ASP A 114 -14.06 -15.27 3.69
C ASP A 114 -13.22 -15.06 2.42
N SER A 115 -13.69 -15.56 1.27
CA SER A 115 -13.07 -15.36 -0.03
C SER A 115 -13.03 -13.89 -0.47
N GLN A 116 -14.08 -13.12 -0.20
CA GLN A 116 -14.15 -11.69 -0.50
C GLN A 116 -13.25 -10.87 0.43
N ALA A 117 -13.19 -11.24 1.71
CA ALA A 117 -12.28 -10.62 2.67
C ALA A 117 -10.81 -10.84 2.29
N ARG A 118 -10.42 -12.08 1.97
CA ARG A 118 -9.07 -12.42 1.49
C ARG A 118 -8.71 -11.72 0.18
N GLU A 119 -9.62 -11.68 -0.80
CA GLU A 119 -9.37 -10.99 -2.06
C GLU A 119 -9.23 -9.47 -1.87
N THR A 120 -9.99 -8.88 -0.94
CA THR A 120 -9.86 -7.46 -0.59
C THR A 120 -8.47 -7.19 0.01
N LEU A 121 -8.03 -7.99 0.98
CA LEU A 121 -6.69 -7.87 1.57
C LEU A 121 -5.58 -8.03 0.53
N ARG A 122 -5.71 -9.01 -0.39
CA ARG A 122 -4.77 -9.20 -1.50
C ARG A 122 -4.67 -7.97 -2.38
N LYS A 123 -5.80 -7.36 -2.75
CA LYS A 123 -5.85 -6.11 -3.53
C LYS A 123 -5.24 -4.94 -2.77
N THR A 124 -5.51 -4.82 -1.48
CA THR A 124 -4.93 -3.78 -0.62
C THR A 124 -3.42 -3.89 -0.53
N ARG A 125 -2.88 -5.09 -0.33
CA ARG A 125 -1.43 -5.33 -0.36
C ARG A 125 -0.83 -4.92 -1.70
N LEU A 126 -1.43 -5.32 -2.83
CA LEU A 126 -0.96 -4.96 -4.16
C LEU A 126 -0.96 -3.44 -4.38
N ALA A 127 -2.03 -2.75 -3.97
CA ALA A 127 -2.16 -1.31 -4.08
C ALA A 127 -1.11 -0.58 -3.21
N LEU A 128 -0.84 -1.09 -2.00
CA LEU A 128 0.21 -0.56 -1.13
C LEU A 128 1.60 -0.72 -1.78
N HIS A 129 1.94 -1.89 -2.34
CA HIS A 129 3.19 -2.06 -3.07
C HIS A 129 3.34 -1.06 -4.23
N ARG A 130 2.29 -0.84 -5.02
CA ARG A 130 2.29 0.17 -6.10
C ARG A 130 2.53 1.58 -5.56
N ALA A 131 1.92 1.92 -4.43
CA ALA A 131 2.13 3.20 -3.77
C ALA A 131 3.56 3.36 -3.26
N VAL A 132 4.15 2.31 -2.66
CA VAL A 132 5.57 2.29 -2.24
C VAL A 132 6.48 2.54 -3.43
N ASP A 133 6.30 1.81 -4.52
CA ASP A 133 7.15 1.94 -5.71
C ASP A 133 7.03 3.33 -6.34
N ALA A 134 5.83 3.93 -6.32
CA ALA A 134 5.62 5.30 -6.78
C ALA A 134 6.34 6.31 -5.88
N LEU A 135 6.23 6.14 -4.56
CA LEU A 135 6.92 6.98 -3.58
C LEU A 135 8.43 6.85 -3.67
N GLU A 136 8.96 5.64 -3.92
CA GLU A 136 10.38 5.40 -4.13
C GLU A 136 10.90 6.18 -5.33
N ARG A 137 10.25 6.00 -6.49
CA ARG A 137 10.64 6.70 -7.73
C ARG A 137 10.62 8.21 -7.56
N THR A 138 9.59 8.73 -6.88
CA THR A 138 9.49 10.17 -6.60
C THR A 138 10.59 10.62 -5.63
N ALA A 139 10.85 9.89 -4.55
CA ALA A 139 11.88 10.20 -3.57
C ALA A 139 13.30 10.18 -4.17
N TYR A 140 13.57 9.29 -5.13
CA TYR A 140 14.82 9.29 -5.89
C TYR A 140 14.95 10.54 -6.76
N ARG A 141 13.92 10.88 -7.53
CA ARG A 141 13.92 12.02 -8.45
C ARG A 141 13.97 13.39 -7.77
N VAL A 142 13.44 13.52 -6.56
CA VAL A 142 13.49 14.78 -5.78
C VAL A 142 14.69 14.85 -4.83
N GLU A 143 15.62 13.90 -4.91
CA GLU A 143 16.84 13.82 -4.08
C GLU A 143 16.60 13.85 -2.56
N ASN A 144 15.42 13.41 -2.11
CA ASN A 144 15.06 13.45 -0.71
C ASN A 144 15.53 12.18 0.02
N GLY A 145 16.67 12.28 0.71
CA GLY A 145 17.26 11.20 1.50
C GLY A 145 16.37 10.67 2.63
N GLY A 146 15.61 11.55 3.30
CA GLY A 146 14.68 11.17 4.36
C GLY A 146 13.53 10.32 3.84
N ALA A 147 12.94 10.73 2.71
CA ALA A 147 11.94 9.94 2.00
C ALA A 147 12.50 8.60 1.50
N ARG A 148 13.78 8.60 1.09
CA ARG A 148 14.68 7.44 0.91
C ARG A 148 14.42 6.32 1.91
N VAL A 149 14.76 6.64 3.15
CA VAL A 149 14.74 5.74 4.30
C VAL A 149 13.33 5.29 4.63
N GLN A 150 12.35 6.20 4.59
CA GLN A 150 10.96 5.87 4.93
C GLN A 150 10.32 4.89 3.96
N VAL A 151 10.61 5.02 2.66
CA VAL A 151 10.14 4.06 1.67
C VAL A 151 10.77 2.68 1.88
N ALA A 152 12.05 2.62 2.27
CA ALA A 152 12.71 1.36 2.60
C ALA A 152 12.10 0.70 3.85
N LEU A 153 11.78 1.48 4.89
CA LEU A 153 11.08 0.98 6.08
C LEU A 153 9.69 0.46 5.74
N LEU A 154 8.92 1.21 4.93
CA LEU A 154 7.60 0.80 4.46
C LEU A 154 7.65 -0.50 3.65
N ARG A 155 8.63 -0.64 2.75
CA ARG A 155 8.85 -1.88 2.00
C ARG A 155 9.20 -3.04 2.94
N SER A 156 10.03 -2.79 3.95
CA SER A 156 10.35 -3.80 4.97
C SER A 156 9.12 -4.23 5.76
N ALA A 157 8.26 -3.29 6.18
CA ALA A 157 7.03 -3.58 6.92
C ALA A 157 6.04 -4.43 6.10
N LEU A 158 5.86 -4.10 4.81
CA LEU A 158 5.02 -4.91 3.91
C LEU A 158 5.56 -6.34 3.72
N ASN A 159 6.88 -6.50 3.73
CA ASN A 159 7.53 -7.79 3.56
C ASN A 159 7.64 -8.59 4.87
N ALA A 160 7.60 -7.94 6.03
CA ALA A 160 7.78 -8.60 7.34
C ALA A 160 6.66 -9.61 7.67
N GLY A 161 5.48 -9.45 7.08
CA GLY A 161 4.37 -10.41 7.17
C GLY A 161 4.22 -11.31 5.94
N TYR A 162 5.02 -11.11 4.89
CA TYR A 162 4.92 -11.86 3.64
C TYR A 162 6.01 -12.93 3.59
N ASN A 163 5.64 -14.17 3.87
CA ASN A 163 6.45 -15.32 3.46
C ASN A 163 6.02 -15.64 2.02
N PRO A 164 6.75 -15.20 0.97
CA PRO A 164 6.42 -15.65 -0.38
C PRO A 164 6.42 -17.17 -0.34
N ALA A 165 5.29 -17.79 -0.72
CA ALA A 165 5.27 -19.24 -0.91
C ALA A 165 6.52 -19.60 -1.74
N PRO A 166 7.35 -20.55 -1.28
CA PRO A 166 8.61 -20.83 -1.95
C PRO A 166 8.31 -21.06 -3.42
N SER A 167 8.91 -20.23 -4.28
CA SER A 167 8.86 -20.41 -5.72
C SER A 167 9.19 -21.87 -5.97
N SER A 168 8.25 -22.62 -6.54
CA SER A 168 8.44 -24.03 -6.85
C SER A 168 9.83 -24.21 -7.47
N PRO A 169 10.61 -25.22 -7.03
CA PRO A 169 11.95 -25.42 -7.57
C PRO A 169 11.86 -25.46 -9.10
N PRO A 170 12.84 -24.90 -9.82
CA PRO A 170 12.84 -24.94 -11.28
C PRO A 170 12.60 -26.38 -11.70
N ALA A 171 11.59 -26.58 -12.56
CA ALA A 171 11.24 -27.88 -13.06
C ALA A 171 12.52 -28.57 -13.55
N PRO A 172 12.79 -29.83 -13.13
CA PRO A 172 14.00 -30.53 -13.54
C PRO A 172 14.05 -30.52 -15.07
N SER A 173 15.15 -30.01 -15.60
CA SER A 173 15.39 -29.90 -17.04
C SER A 173 15.21 -31.29 -17.63
N SER A 174 14.25 -31.46 -18.53
CA SER A 174 14.07 -32.70 -19.26
C SER A 174 15.41 -33.08 -19.91
N PRO A 175 15.87 -34.35 -19.78
CA PRO A 175 17.12 -34.77 -20.36
C PRO A 175 17.07 -34.62 -21.90
N PRO A 176 18.20 -34.32 -22.54
CA PRO A 176 18.24 -34.10 -23.99
C PRO A 176 17.77 -35.38 -24.69
N HIS A 177 16.74 -35.26 -25.54
CA HIS A 177 16.33 -36.31 -26.46
C HIS A 177 17.52 -36.67 -27.34
N ARG A 178 18.15 -37.79 -27.01
CA ARG A 178 19.16 -38.45 -27.84
C ARG A 178 18.44 -38.85 -29.13
N ARG A 179 18.67 -38.09 -30.22
CA ARG A 179 18.34 -38.52 -31.57
C ARG A 179 19.04 -39.85 -31.81
N GLY A 180 18.29 -40.94 -31.68
CA GLY A 180 18.68 -42.25 -32.19
C GLY A 180 18.70 -42.16 -33.70
N GLY A 181 19.83 -41.75 -34.25
CA GLY A 181 20.18 -42.11 -35.62
C GLY A 181 20.58 -43.58 -35.59
N HIS A 182 19.77 -44.44 -36.19
CA HIS A 182 20.22 -45.75 -36.65
C HIS A 182 19.34 -46.22 -37.80
N ARG A 183 19.95 -46.15 -38.99
CA ARG A 183 19.82 -47.01 -40.17
C ARG A 183 18.46 -47.13 -40.85
#